data_AF-A0A7S0GCC4-F1
#
_entry.id   AF-A0A7S0GCC4-F1
#
_cell.length_a   1.000
_cell.length_b   1.000
_cell.length_c   1.000
_cell.angle_alpha   90.00
_cell.angle_beta   90.00
_cell.angle_gamma   90.00
#
_symmetry.space_group_name_H-M   'P 1'
#
loop_
_entity.id
_entity.type
_entity.pdbx_description
1 polymer ?
#
loop_
_entity_poly.entity_id
_entity_poly.type
_entity_poly.pdbx_seq_one_letter_code
_entity_poly.pdbx_strand_id
1 'polypeptide(L)'
;NFNNNPKPLFIVGDSHVLSIAWQTLHVPLSDCTHLAVPLVVTGIKAWHTRPSTRFFTHYHLHISLQRLPKTCRTILYSAGEIDCREGIGRETLEGYSNDTSKIRQHVKSTIEEYVTALISLSHQYQLQILVLPVAPHAYRSQRNGKAVGRAVRREIMQIWNQELKAALQQLRPSDNNVFFLDYVDGLLCQDSALPSNNNTTSSSIKNKNNLNNSEQYVLDPKFNADYTHMNSAFLPLLEVAIKNCGCDMNKF
;
A
#
# COMPACT_ATOMS: atom_id res chain seq x y z
N ASN A 1 0.80 -37.30 -5.29
CA ASN A 1 1.40 -36.57 -6.43
C ASN A 1 1.57 -35.09 -6.09
N PHE A 2 2.64 -34.72 -5.37
CA PHE A 2 2.95 -33.31 -5.07
C PHE A 2 4.41 -33.02 -5.43
N ASN A 3 4.74 -33.09 -6.71
CA ASN A 3 6.01 -32.60 -7.26
C ASN A 3 5.94 -31.10 -7.63
N ASN A 4 5.06 -30.33 -6.98
CA ASN A 4 4.89 -28.90 -7.27
C ASN A 4 5.66 -28.07 -6.24
N ASN A 5 6.95 -27.90 -6.46
CA ASN A 5 7.71 -26.88 -5.73
C ASN A 5 7.05 -25.51 -5.98
N PRO A 6 6.86 -24.68 -4.94
CA PRO A 6 6.24 -23.37 -5.10
C PRO A 6 7.07 -22.49 -6.03
N LYS A 7 6.41 -21.79 -6.96
CA LYS A 7 7.07 -20.85 -7.87
C LYS A 7 7.46 -19.58 -7.10
N PRO A 8 8.60 -18.94 -7.37
CA PRO A 8 8.95 -17.70 -6.68
C PRO A 8 8.03 -16.55 -7.12
N LEU A 9 7.43 -15.84 -6.17
CA LEU A 9 6.81 -14.52 -6.37
C LEU A 9 7.62 -13.49 -5.60
N PHE A 10 8.33 -12.63 -6.32
CA PHE A 10 9.21 -11.64 -5.70
C PHE A 10 8.42 -10.47 -5.13
N ILE A 11 8.84 -9.98 -3.97
CA ILE A 11 8.20 -8.86 -3.26
C ILE A 11 9.23 -7.76 -3.02
N VAL A 12 9.06 -6.64 -3.70
CA VAL A 12 9.96 -5.50 -3.64
C VAL A 12 9.37 -4.44 -2.71
N GLY A 13 10.14 -3.93 -1.76
CA GLY A 13 9.70 -2.87 -0.87
C GLY A 13 10.65 -2.66 0.31
N ASP A 14 10.22 -1.92 1.32
CA ASP A 14 11.00 -1.69 2.54
C ASP A 14 10.81 -2.84 3.56
N SER A 15 10.86 -2.56 4.87
CA SER A 15 10.62 -3.56 5.91
C SER A 15 9.18 -4.10 5.94
N HIS A 16 8.20 -3.42 5.36
CA HIS A 16 6.81 -3.90 5.34
C HIS A 16 6.61 -5.17 4.53
N VAL A 17 7.50 -5.50 3.60
CA VAL A 17 7.42 -6.75 2.82
C VAL A 17 7.83 -7.97 3.63
N LEU A 18 8.52 -7.78 4.77
CA LEU A 18 9.04 -8.87 5.59
C LEU A 18 7.93 -9.68 6.26
N SER A 19 6.74 -9.12 6.44
CA SER A 19 5.57 -9.86 6.94
C SER A 19 5.06 -10.93 5.97
N ILE A 20 5.47 -10.86 4.70
CA ILE A 20 5.12 -11.80 3.62
C ILE A 20 6.31 -12.71 3.29
N ALA A 21 7.53 -12.35 3.70
CA ALA A 21 8.75 -13.05 3.33
C ALA A 21 8.67 -14.56 3.67
N TRP A 22 9.01 -15.38 2.67
CA TRP A 22 9.09 -16.83 2.74
C TRP A 22 7.77 -17.54 3.07
N GLN A 23 6.65 -16.82 2.95
CA GLN A 23 5.32 -17.41 3.07
C GLN A 23 4.90 -18.04 1.75
N THR A 24 4.14 -19.12 1.84
CA THR A 24 3.53 -19.76 0.67
C THR A 24 2.15 -19.13 0.43
N LEU A 25 1.99 -18.47 -0.72
CA LEU A 25 0.74 -17.87 -1.15
C LEU A 25 -0.03 -18.83 -2.06
N HIS A 26 -1.31 -18.99 -1.75
CA HIS A 26 -2.27 -19.78 -2.50
C HIS A 26 -3.05 -18.86 -3.41
N VAL A 27 -2.54 -18.64 -4.62
CA VAL A 27 -3.20 -17.80 -5.60
C VAL A 27 -4.21 -18.64 -6.38
N PRO A 28 -5.54 -18.47 -6.20
CA PRO A 28 -6.54 -19.40 -6.72
C PRO A 28 -6.68 -19.41 -8.24
N LEU A 29 -6.00 -18.50 -8.95
CA LEU A 29 -5.96 -18.43 -10.42
C LEU A 29 -4.88 -19.31 -11.05
N SER A 30 -4.02 -19.93 -10.24
CA SER A 30 -2.98 -20.83 -10.72
C SER A 30 -3.04 -22.16 -10.00
N ASP A 31 -2.81 -23.26 -10.71
CA ASP A 31 -2.67 -24.61 -10.13
C ASP A 31 -1.37 -24.80 -9.32
N CYS A 32 -0.66 -23.70 -9.04
CA CYS A 32 0.59 -23.68 -8.31
C CYS A 32 0.53 -22.70 -7.14
N THR A 33 1.25 -23.04 -6.07
CA THR A 33 1.52 -22.13 -4.96
C THR A 33 2.74 -21.28 -5.27
N HIS A 34 2.83 -20.12 -4.63
CA HIS A 34 3.92 -19.18 -4.83
C HIS A 34 4.69 -18.97 -3.53
N LEU A 35 6.02 -19.10 -3.55
CA LEU A 35 6.87 -18.74 -2.43
C LEU A 35 7.20 -17.25 -2.54
N ALA A 36 6.79 -16.48 -1.55
CA ALA A 36 7.11 -15.06 -1.45
C ALA A 36 8.61 -14.84 -1.21
N VAL A 37 9.33 -14.31 -2.19
CA VAL A 37 10.79 -14.07 -2.09
C VAL A 37 11.03 -12.56 -1.89
N PRO A 38 11.50 -12.13 -0.71
CA PRO A 38 11.69 -10.70 -0.44
C PRO A 38 12.89 -10.12 -1.21
N LEU A 39 12.70 -8.92 -1.77
CA LEU A 39 13.73 -8.05 -2.32
C LEU A 39 13.66 -6.69 -1.62
N VAL A 40 14.35 -6.60 -0.49
CA VAL A 40 14.27 -5.44 0.41
C VAL A 40 15.10 -4.28 -0.14
N VAL A 41 14.42 -3.17 -0.41
CA VAL A 41 15.00 -1.87 -0.74
C VAL A 41 14.74 -0.94 0.45
N THR A 42 15.64 -0.98 1.44
CA THR A 42 15.48 -0.25 2.71
C THR A 42 15.25 1.25 2.48
N GLY A 43 14.23 1.79 3.16
CA GLY A 43 13.87 3.20 3.08
C GLY A 43 13.19 3.60 1.77
N ILE A 44 12.77 2.65 0.94
CA ILE A 44 12.04 2.98 -0.29
C ILE A 44 10.74 3.73 0.04
N LYS A 45 10.48 4.71 -0.80
CA LYS A 45 9.38 5.66 -0.73
C LYS A 45 8.86 5.77 -2.16
N ALA A 46 7.61 6.15 -2.34
CA ALA A 46 7.04 6.30 -3.68
C ALA A 46 7.86 7.27 -4.55
N TRP A 47 8.36 8.37 -3.97
CA TRP A 47 9.19 9.34 -4.70
C TRP A 47 10.48 8.74 -5.27
N HIS A 48 11.03 7.69 -4.65
CA HIS A 48 12.25 7.04 -5.13
C HIS A 48 12.09 6.33 -6.47
N THR A 49 10.85 6.08 -6.92
CA THR A 49 10.58 5.46 -8.22
C THR A 49 10.77 6.41 -9.39
N ARG A 50 10.79 7.72 -9.15
CA ARG A 50 10.84 8.73 -10.22
C ARG A 50 12.15 8.64 -11.01
N PRO A 51 12.12 8.73 -12.36
CA PRO A 51 13.32 8.71 -13.19
C PRO A 51 14.33 9.83 -12.90
N SER A 52 13.85 10.98 -12.41
CA SER A 52 14.69 12.13 -12.06
C SER A 52 15.38 11.99 -10.70
N THR A 53 15.01 11.01 -9.88
CA THR A 53 15.60 10.84 -8.54
C THR A 53 17.07 10.47 -8.64
N ARG A 54 17.91 11.13 -7.84
CA ARG A 54 19.36 10.89 -7.71
C ARG A 54 19.70 10.58 -6.27
N PHE A 55 19.13 9.50 -5.75
CA PHE A 55 19.28 9.06 -4.36
C PHE A 55 19.65 7.58 -4.32
N PHE A 56 20.43 7.15 -3.34
CA PHE A 56 20.95 5.76 -3.31
C PHE A 56 19.84 4.71 -3.36
N THR A 57 18.70 4.97 -2.70
CA THR A 57 17.54 4.07 -2.69
C THR A 57 16.93 3.87 -4.07
N HIS A 58 16.94 4.89 -4.93
CA HIS A 58 16.51 4.78 -6.32
C HIS A 58 17.42 3.84 -7.11
N TYR A 59 18.75 4.01 -6.98
CA TYR A 59 19.70 3.09 -7.63
C TYR A 59 19.59 1.67 -7.10
N HIS A 60 19.37 1.50 -5.78
CA HIS A 60 19.17 0.19 -5.17
C HIS A 60 17.91 -0.50 -5.70
N LEU A 61 16.81 0.23 -5.91
CA LEU A 61 15.61 -0.29 -6.57
C LEU A 61 15.95 -0.85 -7.96
N HIS A 62 16.61 -0.05 -8.80
CA HIS A 62 16.94 -0.45 -10.17
C HIS A 62 17.88 -1.66 -10.22
N ILE A 63 18.90 -1.72 -9.35
CA ILE A 63 19.79 -2.88 -9.23
C ILE A 63 19.00 -4.13 -8.78
N SER A 64 18.06 -3.99 -7.84
CA SER A 64 17.23 -5.10 -7.37
C SER A 64 16.35 -5.66 -8.48
N LEU A 65 15.71 -4.79 -9.27
CA LEU A 65 14.89 -5.18 -10.41
C LEU A 65 15.72 -5.81 -11.53
N GLN A 66 16.94 -5.32 -11.79
CA GLN A 66 17.86 -5.92 -12.76
C GLN A 66 18.32 -7.34 -12.40
N ARG A 67 18.35 -7.67 -11.10
CA ARG A 67 18.76 -8.98 -10.58
C ARG A 67 17.67 -10.03 -10.60
N LEU A 68 16.43 -9.65 -10.92
CA LEU A 68 15.34 -10.60 -11.05
C LEU A 68 15.67 -11.65 -12.12
N PRO A 69 15.29 -12.93 -11.92
CA PRO A 69 15.40 -13.94 -12.98
C PRO A 69 14.73 -13.45 -14.26
N LYS A 70 15.30 -13.74 -15.44
CA LYS A 70 14.71 -13.33 -16.72
C LYS A 70 13.31 -13.91 -16.98
N THR A 71 12.94 -14.96 -16.26
CA THR A 71 11.62 -15.59 -16.26
C THR A 71 10.64 -14.94 -15.29
N CYS A 72 11.09 -14.03 -14.42
CA CYS A 72 10.21 -13.24 -13.57
C CYS A 72 9.43 -12.26 -14.44
N ARG A 73 8.10 -12.37 -14.38
CA ARG A 73 7.16 -11.51 -15.11
C ARG A 73 6.20 -10.78 -14.18
N THR A 74 6.15 -11.15 -12.90
CA THR A 74 5.20 -10.58 -11.95
C THR A 74 5.90 -10.37 -10.61
N ILE A 75 5.71 -9.19 -10.02
CA ILE A 75 6.20 -8.86 -8.69
C ILE A 75 5.09 -8.25 -7.83
N LEU A 76 5.18 -8.46 -6.53
CA LEU A 76 4.50 -7.64 -5.54
C LEU A 76 5.38 -6.41 -5.25
N TYR A 77 4.77 -5.23 -5.08
CA TYR A 77 5.50 -3.98 -4.87
C TYR A 77 4.89 -3.14 -3.74
N SER A 78 5.69 -2.76 -2.75
CA SER A 78 5.28 -1.95 -1.61
C SER A 78 6.16 -0.70 -1.49
N ALA A 79 5.51 0.47 -1.55
CA ALA A 79 6.09 1.77 -1.21
C ALA A 79 4.95 2.73 -0.85
N GLY A 80 5.26 3.83 -0.15
CA GLY A 80 4.29 4.86 0.22
C GLY A 80 4.04 5.01 1.72
N GLU A 81 4.31 3.98 2.53
CA GLU A 81 4.09 4.08 3.99
C GLU A 81 4.97 5.18 4.59
N ILE A 82 6.25 5.21 4.22
CA ILE A 82 7.20 6.20 4.73
C ILE A 82 6.79 7.60 4.28
N ASP A 83 6.33 7.76 3.02
CA ASP A 83 5.78 9.03 2.52
C ASP A 83 4.62 9.51 3.40
N CYS A 84 3.70 8.61 3.76
CA CYS A 84 2.57 8.93 4.65
C CYS A 84 3.04 9.27 6.08
N ARG A 85 4.03 8.55 6.61
CA ARG A 85 4.55 8.69 7.98
C ARG A 85 5.37 9.96 8.18
N GLU A 86 6.08 10.41 7.16
CA GLU A 86 6.92 11.61 7.21
C GLU A 86 6.19 12.87 6.74
N GLY A 87 5.09 12.71 6.00
CA GLY A 87 4.29 13.81 5.47
C GLY A 87 4.56 14.04 3.98
N ILE A 88 3.54 14.56 3.29
CA ILE A 88 3.55 14.74 1.83
C ILE A 88 3.34 16.23 1.53
N GLY A 89 4.35 16.87 0.93
CA GLY A 89 4.39 18.31 0.61
C GLY A 89 5.84 18.80 0.49
N ARG A 90 6.29 19.08 -0.75
CA ARG A 90 7.71 19.05 -1.17
C ARG A 90 8.67 20.14 -0.65
N GLU A 91 8.28 21.05 0.24
CA GLU A 91 9.15 22.20 0.58
C GLU A 91 9.45 22.37 2.06
N THR A 92 8.70 21.72 2.93
CA THR A 92 8.97 21.72 4.36
C THR A 92 8.84 20.29 4.85
N LEU A 93 9.96 19.68 5.24
CA LEU A 93 10.00 18.53 6.17
C LEU A 93 9.38 18.86 7.55
N GLU A 94 8.66 19.98 7.67
CA GLU A 94 7.98 20.46 8.86
C GLU A 94 6.50 20.07 8.82
N GLY A 95 6.28 18.76 8.92
CA GLY A 95 5.03 18.23 9.44
C GLY A 95 3.80 18.34 8.55
N TYR A 96 2.69 17.97 9.18
CA TYR A 96 1.38 17.83 8.55
C TYR A 96 0.71 19.20 8.43
N SER A 97 0.29 19.58 7.21
CA SER A 97 -0.65 20.68 7.02
C SER A 97 -1.96 20.35 7.74
N ASN A 98 -2.54 21.28 8.50
CA ASN A 98 -3.88 21.11 9.08
C ASN A 98 -5.00 21.30 8.04
N ASP A 99 -4.65 21.70 6.82
CA ASP A 99 -5.57 21.86 5.70
C ASP A 99 -5.67 20.56 4.90
N THR A 100 -6.73 19.78 5.18
CA THR A 100 -7.05 18.53 4.49
C THR A 100 -7.14 18.69 2.97
N SER A 101 -7.61 19.83 2.46
CA SER A 101 -7.73 20.05 1.02
C SER A 101 -6.37 20.06 0.33
N LYS A 102 -5.38 20.71 0.97
CA LYS A 102 -3.97 20.70 0.54
C LYS A 102 -3.33 19.34 0.70
N ILE A 103 -3.58 18.65 1.81
CA ILE A 103 -3.10 17.26 2.01
C ILE A 103 -3.55 16.39 0.85
N ARG A 104 -4.86 16.39 0.52
CA ARG A 104 -5.40 15.58 -0.57
C ARG A 104 -4.77 15.94 -1.92
N GLN A 105 -4.58 17.22 -2.20
CA GLN A 105 -3.91 17.67 -3.42
C GLN A 105 -2.46 17.16 -3.50
N HIS A 106 -1.71 17.24 -2.40
CA HIS A 106 -0.32 16.76 -2.36
C HIS A 106 -0.21 15.23 -2.46
N VAL A 107 -1.11 14.49 -1.80
CA VAL A 107 -1.22 13.03 -1.94
C VAL A 107 -1.52 12.69 -3.39
N LYS A 108 -2.54 13.30 -3.99
CA LYS A 108 -2.93 13.04 -5.39
C LYS A 108 -1.78 13.28 -6.37
N SER A 109 -1.12 14.43 -6.29
CA SER A 109 0.06 14.72 -7.14
C SER A 109 1.19 13.72 -6.94
N THR A 110 1.41 13.25 -5.71
CA THR A 110 2.42 12.23 -5.41
C THR A 110 2.03 10.88 -6.00
N ILE A 111 0.76 10.49 -5.92
CA ILE A 111 0.23 9.26 -6.52
C ILE A 111 0.33 9.29 -8.04
N GLU A 112 -0.01 10.41 -8.69
CA GLU A 112 0.08 10.54 -10.16
C GLU A 112 1.51 10.30 -10.65
N GLU A 113 2.50 10.92 -10.00
CA GLU A 113 3.92 10.68 -10.31
C GLU A 113 4.37 9.25 -9.97
N TYR A 114 3.86 8.69 -8.87
CA TYR A 114 4.17 7.32 -8.47
C TYR A 114 3.63 6.30 -9.48
N VAL A 115 2.37 6.42 -9.91
CA VAL A 115 1.76 5.55 -10.92
C VAL A 115 2.50 5.67 -12.24
N THR A 116 2.82 6.89 -12.68
CA THR A 116 3.61 7.12 -13.92
C THR A 116 4.97 6.43 -13.85
N ALA A 117 5.64 6.49 -12.70
CA ALA A 117 6.91 5.82 -12.48
C ALA A 117 6.76 4.29 -12.45
N LEU A 118 5.73 3.75 -11.82
CA LEU A 118 5.45 2.30 -11.82
C LEU A 118 5.18 1.78 -13.24
N ILE A 119 4.43 2.51 -14.06
CA ILE A 119 4.22 2.15 -15.49
C ILE A 119 5.55 2.15 -16.24
N SER A 120 6.41 3.14 -15.98
CA SER A 120 7.73 3.21 -16.61
C SER A 120 8.61 2.01 -16.20
N LEU A 121 8.59 1.63 -14.91
CA LEU A 121 9.30 0.47 -14.40
C LEU A 121 8.74 -0.84 -14.99
N SER A 122 7.41 -0.97 -15.09
CA SER A 122 6.76 -2.16 -15.64
C SER A 122 7.20 -2.39 -17.09
N HIS A 123 7.29 -1.33 -17.89
CA HIS A 123 7.78 -1.38 -19.27
C HIS A 123 9.29 -1.65 -19.35
N GLN A 124 10.09 -0.92 -18.57
CA GLN A 124 11.55 -1.04 -18.56
C GLN A 124 12.02 -2.46 -18.21
N TYR A 125 11.34 -3.10 -17.25
CA TYR A 125 11.71 -4.42 -16.74
C TYR A 125 10.83 -5.56 -17.27
N GLN A 126 9.84 -5.26 -18.12
CA GLN A 126 8.88 -6.23 -18.67
C GLN A 126 8.15 -7.02 -17.56
N LEU A 127 7.63 -6.29 -16.56
CA LEU A 127 6.97 -6.84 -15.38
C LEU A 127 5.50 -6.43 -15.31
N GLN A 128 4.68 -7.31 -14.73
CA GLN A 128 3.44 -6.98 -14.05
C GLN A 128 3.77 -6.58 -12.60
N ILE A 129 3.30 -5.42 -12.17
CA ILE A 129 3.54 -4.88 -10.83
C ILE A 129 2.22 -4.88 -10.06
N LEU A 130 2.15 -5.68 -9.00
CA LEU A 130 0.99 -5.77 -8.13
C LEU A 130 1.28 -4.92 -6.88
N VAL A 131 0.66 -3.75 -6.81
CA VAL A 131 0.94 -2.72 -5.82
C VAL A 131 0.15 -3.01 -4.54
N LEU A 132 0.87 -3.13 -3.42
CA LEU A 132 0.26 -3.24 -2.10
C LEU A 132 -0.30 -1.86 -1.65
N PRO A 133 -1.46 -1.83 -0.98
CA PRO A 133 -1.91 -0.65 -0.26
C PRO A 133 -0.97 -0.34 0.90
N VAL A 134 -0.96 0.92 1.33
CA VAL A 134 -0.32 1.32 2.58
C VAL A 134 -1.18 0.81 3.74
N ALA A 135 -0.57 0.09 4.67
CA ALA A 135 -1.29 -0.42 5.85
C ALA A 135 -1.89 0.74 6.67
N PRO A 136 -3.13 0.61 7.16
CA PRO A 136 -3.70 1.58 8.09
C PRO A 136 -2.81 1.77 9.32
N HIS A 137 -2.78 2.98 9.88
CA HIS A 137 -2.01 3.23 11.10
C HIS A 137 -2.66 2.51 12.29
N ALA A 138 -1.87 1.72 13.03
CA ALA A 138 -2.33 1.03 14.23
C ALA A 138 -2.70 2.00 15.36
N TYR A 139 -3.69 1.65 16.17
CA TYR A 139 -4.02 2.46 17.34
C TYR A 139 -2.86 2.49 18.33
N ARG A 140 -2.53 3.69 18.84
CA ARG A 140 -1.59 3.88 19.95
C ARG A 140 -2.24 4.84 20.96
N SER A 141 -2.15 4.50 22.24
CA SER A 141 -2.78 5.28 23.32
C SER A 141 -2.36 6.76 23.32
N GLN A 142 -3.22 7.62 23.84
CA GLN A 142 -3.02 9.08 23.86
C GLN A 142 -1.89 9.56 24.79
N ARG A 143 -1.25 8.67 25.56
CA ARG A 143 -0.36 9.01 26.68
C ARG A 143 0.86 9.92 26.40
N ASN A 144 1.15 10.30 25.15
CA ASN A 144 2.39 11.00 24.79
C ASN A 144 2.21 12.28 23.96
N GLY A 145 1.04 12.93 23.97
CA GLY A 145 0.84 14.23 23.27
C GLY A 145 0.94 14.18 21.73
N LYS A 146 1.11 12.99 21.14
CA LYS A 146 1.23 12.77 19.68
C LYS A 146 -0.10 12.40 19.01
N ALA A 147 -1.24 12.74 19.61
CA ALA A 147 -2.56 12.32 19.12
C ALA A 147 -2.88 12.94 17.74
N VAL A 148 -2.63 14.24 17.59
CA VAL A 148 -2.90 14.98 16.34
C VAL A 148 -2.12 14.41 15.16
N GLY A 149 -0.79 14.23 15.29
CA GLY A 149 0.02 13.67 14.21
C GLY A 149 -0.37 12.23 13.82
N ARG A 150 -0.95 11.44 14.73
CA ARG A 150 -1.46 10.10 14.40
C ARG A 150 -2.79 10.15 13.66
N ALA A 151 -3.67 11.09 14.01
CA ALA A 151 -4.91 11.30 13.27
C ALA A 151 -4.62 11.71 11.83
N VAL A 152 -3.70 12.65 11.63
CA VAL A 152 -3.35 13.09 10.26
C VAL A 152 -2.66 11.98 9.47
N ARG A 153 -1.81 11.14 10.11
CA ARG A 153 -1.27 9.93 9.46
C ARG A 153 -2.34 8.98 8.97
N ARG A 154 -3.35 8.71 9.80
CA ARG A 154 -4.48 7.84 9.40
C ARG A 154 -5.20 8.41 8.20
N GLU A 155 -5.49 9.71 8.24
CA GLU A 155 -6.16 10.41 7.14
C GLU A 155 -5.33 10.32 5.85
N ILE A 156 -4.03 10.59 5.92
CA ILE A 156 -3.14 10.50 4.76
C ILE A 156 -3.07 9.10 4.18
N MET A 157 -2.94 8.06 5.01
CA MET A 157 -2.90 6.67 4.54
C MET A 157 -4.22 6.26 3.87
N GLN A 158 -5.36 6.73 4.38
CA GLN A 158 -6.65 6.48 3.74
C GLN A 158 -6.76 7.21 2.40
N ILE A 159 -6.42 8.51 2.35
CA ILE A 159 -6.42 9.28 1.10
C ILE A 159 -5.45 8.64 0.09
N TRP A 160 -4.26 8.20 0.54
CA TRP A 160 -3.28 7.53 -0.30
C TRP A 160 -3.86 6.32 -1.00
N ASN A 161 -4.48 5.41 -0.25
CA ASN A 161 -5.06 4.19 -0.82
C ASN A 161 -6.24 4.50 -1.75
N GLN A 162 -7.07 5.48 -1.41
CA GLN A 162 -8.19 5.91 -2.25
C GLN A 162 -7.71 6.50 -3.59
N GLU A 163 -6.76 7.44 -3.54
CA GLU A 163 -6.22 8.08 -4.74
C GLU A 163 -5.41 7.09 -5.58
N LEU A 164 -4.65 6.18 -4.96
CA LEU A 164 -3.91 5.12 -5.67
C LEU A 164 -4.86 4.18 -6.41
N LYS A 165 -5.92 3.72 -5.75
CA LYS A 165 -6.97 2.90 -6.36
C LYS A 165 -7.62 3.62 -7.53
N ALA A 166 -8.03 4.88 -7.33
CA ALA A 166 -8.68 5.67 -8.36
C ALA A 166 -7.78 5.91 -9.58
N ALA A 167 -6.51 6.24 -9.35
CA ALA A 167 -5.53 6.47 -10.42
C ALA A 167 -5.29 5.20 -11.25
N LEU A 168 -5.13 4.04 -10.60
CA LEU A 168 -4.91 2.77 -11.29
C LEU A 168 -6.16 2.27 -12.03
N GLN A 169 -7.37 2.53 -11.53
CA GLN A 169 -8.63 2.20 -12.21
C GLN A 169 -8.89 3.05 -13.46
N GLN A 170 -8.28 4.23 -13.55
CA GLN A 170 -8.41 5.13 -14.71
C GLN A 170 -7.40 4.82 -15.83
N LEU A 171 -6.46 3.89 -15.61
CA LEU A 171 -5.49 3.51 -16.64
C LEU A 171 -6.18 2.81 -17.82
N ARG A 172 -5.69 3.08 -19.02
CA ARG A 172 -6.14 2.39 -20.23
C ARG A 172 -5.69 0.92 -20.17
N PRO A 173 -6.47 -0.03 -20.74
CA PRO A 173 -6.08 -1.44 -20.78
C PRO A 173 -4.70 -1.71 -21.40
N SER A 174 -4.27 -0.90 -22.38
CA SER A 174 -2.96 -1.01 -23.03
C SER A 174 -1.78 -0.66 -22.11
N ASP A 175 -2.03 0.16 -21.08
CA ASP A 175 -1.04 0.63 -20.12
C ASP A 175 -1.06 -0.24 -18.82
N ASN A 176 -1.88 -1.30 -18.81
CA ASN A 176 -2.32 -2.02 -17.61
C ASN A 176 -1.41 -3.22 -17.24
N ASN A 177 -0.14 -2.94 -16.95
CA ASN A 177 0.75 -3.90 -16.25
C ASN A 177 0.97 -3.51 -14.78
N VAL A 178 0.14 -2.63 -14.23
CA VAL A 178 0.22 -2.20 -12.83
C VAL A 178 -1.16 -2.36 -12.19
N PHE A 179 -1.25 -3.21 -11.16
CA PHE A 179 -2.51 -3.64 -10.57
C PHE A 179 -2.57 -3.26 -9.09
N PHE A 180 -3.70 -2.71 -8.64
CA PHE A 180 -3.91 -2.42 -7.23
C PHE A 180 -4.44 -3.65 -6.49
N LEU A 181 -3.86 -3.99 -5.34
CA LEU A 181 -4.33 -5.08 -4.49
C LEU A 181 -5.31 -4.53 -3.43
N ASP A 182 -6.59 -4.54 -3.77
CA ASP A 182 -7.66 -3.92 -2.97
C ASP A 182 -8.08 -4.77 -1.76
N TYR A 183 -7.28 -4.76 -0.70
CA TYR A 183 -7.58 -5.45 0.57
C TYR A 183 -7.57 -4.56 1.81
N VAL A 184 -7.39 -3.25 1.65
CA VAL A 184 -7.23 -2.33 2.79
C VAL A 184 -8.43 -2.34 3.73
N ASP A 185 -9.65 -2.43 3.19
CA ASP A 185 -10.87 -2.43 4.01
C ASP A 185 -10.95 -3.66 4.93
N GLY A 186 -10.39 -4.79 4.49
CA GLY A 186 -10.27 -6.00 5.29
C GLY A 186 -9.30 -5.88 6.47
N LEU A 187 -8.46 -4.83 6.49
CA LEU A 187 -7.50 -4.57 7.57
C LEU A 187 -8.07 -3.69 8.69
N LEU A 188 -9.23 -3.08 8.49
CA LEU A 188 -9.77 -2.06 9.38
C LEU A 188 -10.60 -2.66 10.52
N CYS A 189 -10.48 -2.09 11.71
CA CYS A 189 -11.47 -2.22 12.79
C CYS A 189 -11.87 -0.85 13.32
N GLN A 190 -13.00 -0.77 14.02
CA GLN A 190 -13.45 0.46 14.66
C GLN A 190 -12.48 0.85 15.80
N ASP A 191 -12.14 2.12 15.90
CA ASP A 191 -11.33 2.67 16.99
C ASP A 191 -12.17 2.69 18.27
N SER A 192 -11.95 1.70 19.13
CA SER A 192 -12.68 1.52 20.39
C SER A 192 -12.45 2.64 21.42
N ALA A 193 -11.49 3.54 21.17
CA ALA A 193 -11.21 4.69 22.02
C ALA A 193 -12.06 5.93 21.69
N LEU A 194 -12.82 5.91 20.59
CA LEU A 194 -13.79 6.97 20.30
C LEU A 194 -15.11 6.65 21.01
N PRO A 195 -15.70 7.63 21.73
CA PRO A 195 -17.00 7.42 22.34
C PRO A 195 -18.02 7.05 21.26
N SER A 196 -18.68 5.91 21.42
CA SER A 196 -19.82 5.53 20.59
C SER A 196 -20.90 6.62 20.77
N ASN A 197 -21.03 7.51 19.79
CA ASN A 197 -22.10 8.51 19.72
C ASN A 197 -23.45 7.80 19.47
N ASN A 198 -23.93 7.05 20.46
CA ASN A 198 -25.21 6.35 20.42
C ASN A 198 -26.38 7.24 20.89
N ASN A 199 -26.26 8.57 20.77
CA ASN A 199 -27.36 9.49 21.02
C ASN A 199 -27.54 10.44 19.82
N THR A 200 -28.28 9.99 18.81
CA THR A 200 -28.97 10.95 17.93
C THR A 200 -30.35 10.42 17.59
N THR A 201 -31.34 10.99 18.27
CA THR A 201 -32.74 11.01 17.88
C THR A 201 -32.89 11.60 16.48
N SER A 202 -33.82 11.02 15.74
CA SER A 202 -34.25 11.37 14.41
C SER A 202 -34.53 12.86 14.26
N SER A 203 -33.80 13.55 13.37
CA SER A 203 -34.30 14.51 12.36
C SER A 203 -33.24 15.54 11.99
N SER A 204 -33.16 15.81 10.68
CA SER A 204 -32.62 17.06 10.10
C SER A 204 -31.09 17.19 9.96
N ILE A 205 -30.60 16.79 8.77
CA ILE A 205 -29.87 17.61 7.78
C ILE A 205 -28.97 16.66 6.96
N LYS A 206 -29.48 16.30 5.78
CA LYS A 206 -28.70 15.74 4.68
C LYS A 206 -27.72 16.83 4.22
N ASN A 207 -26.48 16.44 3.93
CA ASN A 207 -25.34 17.25 3.44
C ASN A 207 -24.34 17.77 4.48
N LYS A 208 -23.73 16.86 5.25
CA LYS A 208 -22.33 17.01 5.68
C LYS A 208 -21.53 15.75 5.31
N ASN A 209 -20.78 15.90 4.23
CA ASN A 209 -19.60 15.17 3.75
C ASN A 209 -19.16 13.91 4.54
N ASN A 210 -19.10 12.78 3.81
CA ASN A 210 -18.59 11.46 4.20
C ASN A 210 -17.13 11.41 4.70
N LEU A 211 -16.47 12.53 5.02
CA LEU A 211 -15.07 12.56 5.47
C LEU A 211 -14.86 12.47 6.99
N ASN A 212 -15.92 12.64 7.81
CA ASN A 212 -15.81 12.54 9.28
C ASN A 212 -15.71 11.09 9.82
N ASN A 213 -15.81 10.07 8.97
CA ASN A 213 -15.65 8.67 9.38
C ASN A 213 -14.20 8.17 9.33
N SER A 214 -13.27 8.95 8.79
CA SER A 214 -11.84 8.58 8.66
C SER A 214 -11.17 8.35 10.01
N GLU A 215 -11.58 9.09 11.04
CA GLU A 215 -11.07 8.94 12.41
C GLU A 215 -11.54 7.66 13.10
N GLN A 216 -12.57 6.99 12.57
CA GLN A 216 -13.21 5.86 13.24
C GLN A 216 -12.52 4.52 13.01
N TYR A 217 -11.55 4.42 12.10
CA TYR A 217 -10.96 3.15 11.72
C TYR A 217 -9.44 3.14 11.87
N VAL A 218 -8.94 2.06 12.44
CA VAL A 218 -7.52 1.78 12.67
C VAL A 218 -7.18 0.39 12.15
N LEU A 219 -5.88 0.06 12.08
CA LEU A 219 -5.48 -1.33 11.82
C LEU A 219 -6.05 -2.25 12.90
N ASP A 220 -6.75 -3.30 12.49
CA ASP A 220 -7.22 -4.36 13.39
C ASP A 220 -6.02 -4.95 14.15
N PRO A 221 -6.04 -4.97 15.50
CA PRO A 221 -4.95 -5.49 16.31
C PRO A 221 -4.49 -6.89 15.92
N LYS A 222 -5.35 -7.73 15.32
CA LYS A 222 -4.96 -9.07 14.86
C LYS A 222 -3.93 -9.04 13.72
N PHE A 223 -3.87 -7.96 12.94
CA PHE A 223 -2.89 -7.76 11.89
C PHE A 223 -1.67 -6.95 12.35
N ASN A 224 -1.71 -6.36 13.54
CA ASN A 224 -0.63 -5.53 14.05
C ASN A 224 0.54 -6.38 14.56
N ALA A 225 1.77 -6.10 14.14
CA ALA A 225 2.97 -6.72 14.70
C ALA A 225 3.60 -5.84 15.79
N ASP A 226 3.87 -4.56 15.48
CA ASP A 226 4.64 -3.66 16.35
C ASP A 226 4.21 -2.19 16.24
N TYR A 227 2.98 -1.95 15.81
CA TYR A 227 2.39 -0.63 15.54
C TYR A 227 2.98 0.12 14.35
N THR A 228 3.87 -0.49 13.59
CA THR A 228 4.39 0.01 12.32
C THR A 228 4.17 -1.06 11.24
N HIS A 229 4.58 -2.29 11.49
CA HIS A 229 4.45 -3.42 10.59
C HIS A 229 3.17 -4.22 10.84
N MET A 230 2.71 -4.88 9.77
CA MET A 230 1.69 -5.93 9.88
C MET A 230 2.35 -7.28 10.17
N ASN A 231 1.64 -8.20 10.81
CA ASN A 231 2.03 -9.62 10.89
C ASN A 231 1.46 -10.41 9.70
N SER A 232 1.72 -11.70 9.58
CA SER A 232 1.27 -12.52 8.44
C SER A 232 -0.23 -12.89 8.44
N ALA A 233 -1.03 -12.44 9.41
CA ALA A 233 -2.44 -12.79 9.46
C ALA A 233 -3.27 -12.19 8.31
N PHE A 234 -2.77 -11.18 7.59
CA PHE A 234 -3.47 -10.60 6.43
C PHE A 234 -3.28 -11.38 5.12
N LEU A 235 -2.44 -12.41 5.08
CA LEU A 235 -2.16 -13.15 3.84
C LEU A 235 -3.41 -13.67 3.11
N PRO A 236 -4.47 -14.17 3.79
CA PRO A 236 -5.70 -14.56 3.09
C PRO A 236 -6.35 -13.39 2.34
N LEU A 237 -6.27 -12.17 2.87
CA LEU A 237 -6.77 -10.97 2.19
C LEU A 237 -5.93 -10.64 0.96
N LEU A 238 -4.60 -10.79 1.08
CA LEU A 238 -3.67 -10.60 -0.04
C LEU A 238 -3.95 -11.61 -1.17
N GLU A 239 -4.14 -12.89 -0.85
CA GLU A 239 -4.45 -13.95 -1.82
C GLU A 239 -5.75 -13.66 -2.59
N VAL A 240 -6.79 -13.23 -1.89
CA VAL A 240 -8.07 -12.79 -2.49
C VAL A 240 -7.88 -11.56 -3.37
N ALA A 241 -7.08 -10.58 -2.95
CA ALA A 241 -6.81 -9.39 -3.76
C ALA A 241 -6.04 -9.72 -5.04
N ILE A 242 -5.03 -10.60 -4.98
CA ILE A 242 -4.30 -11.06 -6.17
C ILE A 242 -5.27 -11.73 -7.16
N LYS A 243 -6.16 -12.59 -6.65
CA LYS A 243 -7.21 -13.22 -7.48
C LYS A 243 -8.10 -12.20 -8.19
N ASN A 244 -8.44 -11.10 -7.52
CA ASN A 244 -9.45 -10.16 -8.00
C ASN A 244 -8.86 -8.97 -8.77
N CYS A 245 -7.54 -8.75 -8.73
CA CYS A 245 -6.93 -7.57 -9.35
C CYS A 245 -6.84 -7.63 -10.88
N GLY A 246 -7.16 -8.78 -11.49
CA GLY A 246 -7.18 -8.96 -12.95
C GLY A 246 -5.80 -9.14 -13.60
N CYS A 247 -4.74 -9.32 -12.81
CA CYS A 247 -3.43 -9.67 -13.35
C CYS A 247 -3.45 -11.10 -13.94
N ASP A 248 -2.64 -11.32 -14.97
CA ASP A 248 -2.44 -12.66 -15.51
C ASP A 248 -1.27 -13.34 -14.81
N MET A 249 -1.60 -14.12 -13.78
CA MET A 249 -0.60 -14.89 -13.06
C MET A 249 -0.02 -16.04 -13.88
N ASN A 250 -0.54 -16.36 -15.07
CA ASN A 250 -0.03 -17.41 -15.95
C ASN A 250 0.80 -16.87 -17.12
N LYS A 251 0.98 -15.55 -17.21
CA LYS A 251 1.87 -14.88 -18.17
C LYS A 251 3.33 -15.18 -17.81
N PHE A 252 3.73 -16.44 -17.97
CA PHE A 252 5.06 -16.99 -17.73
C PHE A 252 5.70 -17.38 -19.06
#